data_AF-A0A0S2KHQ4-F1
#
_entry.id   AF-A0A0S2KHQ4-F1
#
_cell.length_a   1.000
_cell.length_b   1.000
_cell.length_c   1.000
_cell.angle_alpha   90.00
_cell.angle_beta   90.00
_cell.angle_gamma   90.00
#
_symmetry.space_group_name_H-M   'P 1'
#
loop_
_entity.id
_entity.type
_entity.pdbx_description
1 polymer ?
#
loop_
_entity_poly.entity_id
_entity_poly.type
_entity_poly.pdbx_seq_one_letter_code
_entity_poly.pdbx_strand_id
1 'polypeptide(L)'
;MRTKKFFASAAKAVFALAAVLMMSTAFTACSSDKSDDPTPEPKFTNTVTLDDVGKPIIRAEYDNEGDGNYRIYLSLSDDGNERVVLHINEDVFGIPIKLTEKTKKNADNFYFNWTVDYYKSNGEGGYTRFIEASGNPEQSVPVFNTGTLEFTGSIKGILNIRLKNGRVKDRDGKEHTLVLSYSGKMTQA
;
A
#
# COMPACT_ATOMS: atom_id res chain seq x y z
N MET A 1 35.21 -46.16 26.91
CA MET A 1 34.74 -45.06 27.77
C MET A 1 33.64 -44.31 27.01
N ARG A 2 32.42 -44.31 27.56
CA ARG A 2 31.23 -43.65 27.00
C ARG A 2 31.31 -42.14 27.23
N THR A 3 30.82 -41.36 26.27
CA THR A 3 30.01 -40.17 26.57
C THR A 3 29.06 -39.90 25.41
N LYS A 4 27.79 -40.28 25.60
CA LYS A 4 26.67 -39.80 24.78
C LYS A 4 26.42 -38.35 25.19
N LYS A 5 26.46 -37.41 24.25
CA LYS A 5 25.93 -36.06 24.47
C LYS A 5 24.59 -35.95 23.74
N PHE A 6 23.53 -36.05 24.53
CA PHE A 6 22.21 -35.58 24.18
C PHE A 6 22.23 -34.05 24.22
N PHE A 7 21.82 -33.40 23.13
CA PHE A 7 21.18 -32.09 23.22
C PHE A 7 19.88 -32.17 22.45
N ALA A 8 18.80 -32.00 23.20
CA ALA A 8 17.44 -32.01 22.76
C ALA A 8 17.03 -30.61 22.27
N SER A 9 16.13 -30.63 21.29
CA SER A 9 14.99 -29.73 21.07
C SER A 9 15.23 -28.21 21.11
N ALA A 10 15.02 -27.56 19.96
CA ALA A 10 14.54 -26.19 19.91
C ALA A 10 13.50 -26.04 18.78
N ALA A 11 12.25 -25.94 19.22
CA ALA A 11 11.06 -25.37 18.60
C ALA A 11 10.94 -25.34 17.06
N LYS A 12 9.96 -26.10 16.55
CA LYS A 12 9.28 -25.78 15.29
C LYS A 12 8.72 -24.34 15.39
N ALA A 13 9.18 -23.45 14.52
CA ALA A 13 8.58 -22.14 14.33
C ALA A 13 7.13 -22.33 13.85
N VAL A 14 6.17 -22.09 14.74
CA VAL A 14 4.76 -21.97 14.36
C VAL A 14 4.58 -20.53 13.87
N PHE A 15 4.51 -20.36 12.55
CA PHE A 15 3.97 -19.14 11.98
C PHE A 15 2.48 -19.09 12.33
N ALA A 16 2.11 -18.26 13.30
CA ALA A 16 0.72 -17.95 13.57
C ALA A 16 0.18 -17.10 12.42
N LEU A 17 -0.53 -17.73 11.48
CA LEU A 17 -1.31 -17.03 10.47
C LEU A 17 -2.45 -16.30 11.19
N ALA A 18 -2.32 -14.99 11.35
CA ALA A 18 -3.39 -14.15 11.85
C ALA A 18 -4.52 -14.12 10.82
N ALA A 19 -5.52 -14.97 10.99
CA ALA A 19 -6.76 -14.89 10.24
C ALA A 19 -7.48 -13.59 10.65
N VAL A 20 -7.37 -12.57 9.81
CA VAL A 20 -8.20 -11.37 9.91
C VAL A 20 -9.62 -11.79 9.58
N LEU A 21 -10.47 -11.92 10.60
CA LEU A 21 -11.90 -12.05 10.44
C LEU A 21 -12.41 -10.73 9.85
N MET A 22 -12.59 -10.69 8.53
CA MET A 22 -13.42 -9.67 7.88
C MET A 22 -14.84 -9.88 8.39
N MET A 23 -15.24 -9.11 9.40
CA MET A 23 -16.64 -9.05 9.81
C MET A 23 -17.44 -8.60 8.60
N SER A 24 -18.22 -9.54 8.06
CA SER A 24 -19.25 -9.25 7.08
C SER A 24 -20.25 -8.32 7.76
N THR A 25 -20.21 -7.03 7.45
CA THR A 25 -21.31 -6.13 7.79
C THR A 25 -22.50 -6.58 6.96
N ALA A 26 -23.36 -7.40 7.56
CA ALA A 26 -24.69 -7.66 7.04
C ALA A 26 -25.39 -6.31 6.90
N PHE A 27 -25.74 -5.95 5.66
CA PHE A 27 -26.69 -4.86 5.41
C PHE A 27 -28.06 -5.35 5.87
N THR A 28 -28.34 -5.18 7.16
CA THR A 28 -29.70 -5.33 7.68
C THR A 28 -30.46 -4.07 7.26
N ALA A 29 -31.22 -4.19 6.17
CA ALA A 29 -32.28 -3.26 5.87
C ALA A 29 -33.35 -3.32 6.98
N CYS A 30 -34.04 -2.18 7.16
CA CYS A 30 -35.18 -1.92 8.04
C CYS A 30 -34.84 -1.51 9.48
N SER A 31 -34.75 -0.20 9.74
CA SER A 31 -35.88 0.55 10.29
C SER A 31 -35.46 2.00 10.50
N SER A 32 -36.39 2.92 10.21
CA SER A 32 -36.30 4.34 10.50
C SER A 32 -35.83 4.58 11.93
N ASP A 33 -34.71 5.27 12.12
CA ASP A 33 -34.52 6.32 13.14
C ASP A 33 -33.17 7.00 12.96
N LYS A 34 -33.19 8.34 13.02
CA LYS A 34 -32.03 9.22 12.91
C LYS A 34 -30.98 8.83 13.94
N SER A 35 -29.89 8.22 13.49
CA SER A 35 -28.67 8.08 14.28
C SER A 35 -27.57 8.85 13.56
N ASP A 36 -27.38 10.12 13.95
CA ASP A 36 -26.22 10.96 13.60
C ASP A 36 -24.97 10.50 14.37
N ASP A 37 -24.75 9.19 14.49
CA ASP A 37 -23.56 8.66 15.12
C ASP A 37 -22.45 8.60 14.07
N PRO A 38 -21.33 9.32 14.26
CA PRO A 38 -20.26 9.32 13.26
C PRO A 38 -19.71 7.89 13.16
N THR A 39 -19.89 7.29 11.98
CA THR A 39 -19.29 6.00 11.65
C THR A 39 -17.78 6.12 11.96
N PRO A 40 -17.23 5.30 12.88
CA PRO A 40 -15.83 5.44 13.27
C PRO A 40 -14.95 5.23 12.05
N GLU A 41 -14.03 6.17 11.81
CA GLU A 41 -13.07 6.00 10.73
C GLU A 41 -12.30 4.68 10.90
N PRO A 42 -12.13 3.89 9.82
CA PRO A 42 -11.48 2.60 9.91
C PRO A 42 -10.04 2.76 10.40
N LYS A 43 -9.67 1.98 11.42
CA LYS A 43 -8.31 1.97 11.98
C LYS A 43 -7.29 1.56 10.92
N PHE A 44 -6.08 2.13 11.01
CA PHE A 44 -4.97 1.72 10.15
C PHE A 44 -4.53 0.30 10.50
N THR A 45 -4.34 -0.53 9.46
CA THR A 45 -4.02 -1.96 9.63
C THR A 45 -2.55 -2.27 9.39
N ASN A 46 -1.79 -1.34 8.81
CA ASN A 46 -0.39 -1.51 8.40
C ASN A 46 -0.20 -2.71 7.48
N THR A 47 -1.09 -2.83 6.50
CA THR A 47 -1.11 -3.91 5.51
C THR A 47 -1.30 -3.38 4.10
N VAL A 48 -0.82 -4.17 3.14
CA VAL A 48 -1.21 -4.10 1.73
C VAL A 48 -2.01 -5.35 1.39
N THR A 49 -3.17 -5.19 0.77
CA THR A 49 -4.00 -6.29 0.27
C THR A 49 -4.01 -6.26 -1.24
N LEU A 50 -3.55 -7.33 -1.87
CA LEU A 50 -3.58 -7.55 -3.30
C LEU A 50 -4.42 -8.80 -3.60
N ASP A 51 -5.45 -8.67 -4.43
CA ASP A 51 -6.37 -9.78 -4.76
C ASP A 51 -6.89 -10.52 -3.51
N ASP A 52 -7.39 -9.76 -2.53
CA ASP A 52 -7.88 -10.26 -1.25
C ASP A 52 -6.83 -10.93 -0.34
N VAL A 53 -5.55 -10.96 -0.76
CA VAL A 53 -4.43 -11.46 0.04
C VAL A 53 -3.74 -10.30 0.76
N GLY A 54 -3.99 -10.19 2.06
CA GLY A 54 -3.36 -9.20 2.95
C GLY A 54 -1.95 -9.60 3.37
N LYS A 55 -1.00 -8.65 3.28
CA LYS A 55 0.39 -8.78 3.74
C LYS A 55 0.75 -7.63 4.70
N PRO A 56 1.49 -7.91 5.79
CA PRO A 56 1.96 -6.87 6.67
C PRO A 56 3.04 -6.02 5.97
N ILE A 57 3.04 -4.73 6.28
CA ILE A 57 4.16 -3.84 5.92
C ILE A 57 5.22 -4.02 7.02
N ILE A 58 6.35 -4.62 6.65
CA ILE A 58 7.42 -4.93 7.62
C ILE A 58 8.46 -3.82 7.74
N ARG A 59 8.55 -2.96 6.72
CA ARG A 59 9.45 -1.81 6.69
C ARG A 59 8.89 -0.72 5.79
N ALA A 60 9.01 0.52 6.24
CA ALA A 60 8.54 1.69 5.53
C ALA A 60 9.67 2.72 5.46
N GLU A 61 10.08 3.03 4.24
CA GLU A 61 11.24 3.88 3.93
C GLU A 61 10.84 4.99 2.97
N TYR A 62 11.63 6.07 2.93
CA TYR A 62 11.47 7.11 1.92
C TYR A 62 12.81 7.64 1.40
N ASP A 63 12.82 8.03 0.12
CA ASP A 63 13.83 8.90 -0.48
C ASP A 63 13.24 10.30 -0.63
N ASN A 64 14.03 11.33 -0.31
CA ASN A 64 13.72 12.71 -0.66
C ASN A 64 14.28 13.00 -2.05
N GLU A 65 13.39 13.23 -3.02
CA GLU A 65 13.75 13.49 -4.41
C GLU A 65 13.85 15.00 -4.73
N GLY A 66 13.71 15.87 -3.73
CA GLY A 66 13.78 17.33 -3.86
C GLY A 66 12.44 17.97 -4.22
N ASP A 67 12.32 19.28 -3.99
CA ASP A 67 11.12 20.08 -4.33
C ASP A 67 9.81 19.50 -3.79
N GLY A 68 9.86 18.96 -2.57
CA GLY A 68 8.72 18.32 -1.92
C GLY A 68 8.35 16.93 -2.46
N ASN A 69 9.11 16.39 -3.42
CA ASN A 69 8.90 15.06 -3.98
C ASN A 69 9.55 13.99 -3.10
N TYR A 70 8.83 12.89 -2.92
CA TYR A 70 9.28 11.73 -2.16
C TYR A 70 8.93 10.45 -2.91
N ARG A 71 9.85 9.50 -2.83
CA ARG A 71 9.57 8.12 -3.15
C ARG A 71 9.44 7.33 -1.85
N ILE A 72 8.31 6.66 -1.67
CA ILE A 72 8.00 5.87 -0.49
C ILE A 72 8.08 4.39 -0.85
N TYR A 73 8.74 3.60 -0.01
CA TYR A 73 8.86 2.15 -0.13
C TYR A 73 8.16 1.47 1.04
N LEU A 74 7.17 0.64 0.74
CA LEU A 74 6.48 -0.18 1.73
C LEU A 74 6.83 -1.65 1.45
N SER A 75 7.81 -2.17 2.17
CA SER A 75 8.31 -3.54 1.98
C SER A 75 7.38 -4.55 2.64
N LEU A 76 7.08 -5.63 1.91
CA LEU A 76 6.20 -6.72 2.31
C LEU A 76 6.96 -8.05 2.49
N SER A 77 8.25 -8.07 2.13
CA SER A 77 9.17 -9.21 2.31
C SER A 77 10.53 -8.73 2.84
N ASP A 78 11.22 -9.60 3.59
CA ASP A 78 12.49 -9.27 4.25
C ASP A 78 13.58 -8.85 3.25
N ASP A 79 13.63 -9.54 2.11
CA ASP A 79 14.55 -9.26 1.00
C ASP A 79 14.19 -7.98 0.21
N GLY A 80 13.04 -7.36 0.48
CA GLY A 80 12.56 -6.16 -0.20
C GLY A 80 12.10 -6.38 -1.65
N ASN A 81 12.02 -7.64 -2.11
CA ASN A 81 11.63 -7.99 -3.47
C ASN A 81 10.10 -7.93 -3.69
N GLU A 82 9.31 -7.98 -2.62
CA GLU A 82 7.87 -7.70 -2.65
C GLU A 82 7.60 -6.39 -1.89
N ARG A 83 7.11 -5.38 -2.61
CA ARG A 83 6.91 -4.04 -2.05
C ARG A 83 5.94 -3.20 -2.87
N VAL A 84 5.32 -2.21 -2.23
CA VAL A 84 4.64 -1.11 -2.90
C VAL A 84 5.58 0.09 -2.94
N VAL A 85 5.68 0.75 -4.10
CA VAL A 85 6.42 2.00 -4.25
C VAL A 85 5.47 3.09 -4.69
N LEU A 86 5.51 4.21 -3.97
CA LEU A 86 4.69 5.39 -4.25
C LEU A 86 5.62 6.55 -4.61
N HIS A 87 5.26 7.32 -5.63
CA HIS A 87 5.87 8.62 -5.89
C HIS A 87 4.83 9.70 -5.61
N ILE A 88 5.15 10.65 -4.74
CA ILE A 88 4.25 11.67 -4.25
C ILE A 88 4.97 13.00 -4.04
N ASN A 89 4.23 14.11 -4.07
CA ASN A 89 4.68 15.41 -3.60
C ASN A 89 3.96 15.77 -2.28
N GLU A 90 4.63 16.46 -1.35
CA GLU A 90 4.00 16.85 -0.09
C GLU A 90 2.83 17.84 -0.24
N ASP A 91 2.73 18.56 -1.36
CA ASP A 91 1.64 19.51 -1.65
C ASP A 91 0.25 18.85 -1.70
N VAL A 92 0.16 17.53 -1.88
CA VAL A 92 -1.12 16.81 -1.89
C VAL A 92 -1.48 16.16 -0.55
N PHE A 93 -0.73 16.43 0.51
CA PHE A 93 -1.05 15.90 1.83
C PHE A 93 -2.35 16.54 2.33
N GLY A 94 -3.27 15.70 2.80
CA GLY A 94 -4.63 16.11 3.16
C GLY A 94 -5.61 16.19 1.99
N ILE A 95 -5.15 15.92 0.75
CA ILE A 95 -5.98 15.98 -0.46
C ILE A 95 -6.18 14.55 -0.99
N PRO A 96 -7.41 14.02 -1.01
CA PRO A 96 -7.70 12.74 -1.64
C PRO A 96 -7.47 12.81 -3.16
N ILE A 97 -6.63 11.91 -3.66
CA ILE A 97 -6.25 11.80 -5.07
C ILE A 97 -7.13 10.74 -5.73
N LYS A 98 -7.84 11.12 -6.79
CA LYS A 98 -8.54 10.15 -7.64
C LYS A 98 -7.53 9.43 -8.53
N LEU A 99 -7.43 8.12 -8.38
CA LEU A 99 -6.50 7.31 -9.16
C LEU A 99 -7.00 6.98 -10.58
N THR A 100 -8.20 7.45 -10.95
CA THR A 100 -8.85 7.21 -12.24
C THR A 100 -8.52 8.27 -13.30
N GLU A 101 -7.80 9.32 -12.91
CA GLU A 101 -7.58 10.49 -13.73
C GLU A 101 -6.08 10.77 -13.87
N LYS A 102 -5.66 11.15 -15.08
CA LYS A 102 -4.33 11.72 -15.32
C LYS A 102 -4.36 13.21 -15.06
N THR A 103 -3.25 13.76 -14.57
CA THR A 103 -3.06 15.22 -14.45
C THR A 103 -3.15 15.87 -15.83
N LYS A 104 -3.75 17.06 -15.91
CA LYS A 104 -3.85 17.81 -17.18
C LYS A 104 -2.48 18.40 -17.54
N LYS A 105 -2.05 18.20 -18.79
CA LYS A 105 -0.74 18.65 -19.32
C LYS A 105 -0.46 20.17 -19.19
N ASN A 106 -1.50 20.99 -19.08
CA ASN A 106 -1.40 22.46 -18.99
C ASN A 106 -1.78 22.99 -17.59
N ALA A 107 -1.83 22.14 -16.57
CA ALA A 107 -1.98 22.61 -15.20
C ALA A 107 -0.64 23.20 -14.73
N ASP A 108 -0.68 24.31 -14.01
CA ASP A 108 0.49 24.97 -13.41
C ASP A 108 1.33 24.02 -12.51
N ASN A 109 0.73 22.88 -12.12
CA ASN A 109 1.32 21.80 -11.32
C ASN A 109 1.75 20.57 -12.15
N PHE A 110 2.28 20.77 -13.36
CA PHE A 110 2.77 19.67 -14.21
C PHE A 110 3.83 18.78 -13.52
N TYR A 111 4.51 19.31 -12.49
CA TYR A 111 5.49 18.61 -11.66
C TYR A 111 4.91 17.50 -10.76
N PHE A 112 3.58 17.42 -10.64
CA PHE A 112 2.93 16.45 -9.75
C PHE A 112 2.23 15.34 -10.54
N ASN A 113 2.74 14.11 -10.43
CA ASN A 113 2.04 12.92 -10.89
C ASN A 113 2.23 11.77 -9.91
N TRP A 114 1.13 11.35 -9.30
CA TRP A 114 1.14 10.15 -8.44
C TRP A 114 1.57 8.94 -9.26
N THR A 115 2.35 8.06 -8.65
CA THR A 115 2.67 6.73 -9.18
C THR A 115 2.39 5.70 -8.09
N VAL A 116 1.83 4.56 -8.46
CA VAL A 116 1.65 3.39 -7.58
C VAL A 116 2.17 2.16 -8.32
N ASP A 117 3.28 1.64 -7.82
CA ASP A 117 3.87 0.39 -8.31
C ASP A 117 3.73 -0.71 -7.26
N TYR A 118 3.42 -1.93 -7.71
CA TYR A 118 3.55 -3.13 -6.89
C TYR A 118 4.62 -4.04 -7.50
N TYR A 119 5.64 -4.39 -6.71
CA TYR A 119 6.68 -5.33 -7.11
C TYR A 119 6.45 -6.70 -6.48
N LYS A 120 6.70 -7.75 -7.25
CA LYS A 120 6.71 -9.14 -6.80
C LYS A 120 8.10 -9.73 -6.99
N SER A 121 8.49 -10.65 -6.09
CA SER A 121 9.67 -11.48 -6.30
C SER A 121 9.54 -12.27 -7.61
N ASN A 122 10.63 -12.36 -8.37
CA ASN A 122 10.71 -13.16 -9.59
C ASN A 122 11.31 -14.56 -9.34
N GLY A 123 11.63 -14.92 -8.10
CA GLY A 123 12.20 -16.22 -7.73
C GLY A 123 13.71 -16.37 -7.97
N GLU A 124 14.36 -15.42 -8.66
CA GLU A 124 15.80 -15.44 -8.99
C GLU A 124 16.59 -14.44 -8.13
N GLY A 125 16.08 -14.14 -6.93
CA GLY A 125 16.65 -13.12 -6.04
C GLY A 125 16.36 -11.67 -6.49
N GLY A 126 15.57 -11.48 -7.54
CA GLY A 126 15.13 -10.17 -8.02
C GLY A 126 13.62 -9.96 -7.88
N TYR A 127 13.14 -8.90 -8.52
CA TYR A 127 11.73 -8.52 -8.54
C TYR A 127 11.29 -8.03 -9.92
N THR A 128 9.99 -8.12 -10.17
CA THR A 128 9.33 -7.54 -11.34
C THR A 128 8.27 -6.55 -10.91
N ARG A 129 8.09 -5.48 -11.70
CA ARG A 129 7.00 -4.52 -11.51
C ARG A 129 5.70 -5.15 -12.03
N PHE A 130 4.92 -5.71 -11.11
CA PHE A 130 3.70 -6.45 -11.39
C PHE A 130 2.53 -5.51 -11.72
N ILE A 131 2.36 -4.45 -10.92
CA ILE A 131 1.44 -3.34 -11.22
C ILE A 131 2.27 -2.09 -11.43
N GLU A 132 1.90 -1.30 -12.45
CA GLU A 132 2.51 -0.01 -12.77
C GLU A 132 1.39 0.94 -13.21
N ALA A 133 1.12 1.97 -12.40
CA ALA A 133 0.06 2.92 -12.67
C ALA A 133 0.47 4.35 -12.30
N SER A 134 0.05 5.32 -13.12
CA SER A 134 0.48 6.70 -12.97
C SER A 134 -0.56 7.70 -13.46
N GLY A 135 -0.64 8.82 -12.73
CA GLY A 135 -1.37 10.01 -13.13
C GLY A 135 -0.67 10.83 -14.21
N ASN A 136 0.54 10.47 -14.62
CA ASN A 136 1.31 11.26 -15.58
C ASN A 136 0.73 11.16 -17.01
N PRO A 137 0.28 12.28 -17.62
CA PRO A 137 -0.25 12.30 -18.99
C PRO A 137 0.80 11.93 -20.05
N GLU A 138 2.09 12.02 -19.76
CA GLU A 138 3.18 11.69 -20.69
C GLU A 138 3.63 10.22 -20.62
N GLN A 139 3.26 9.51 -19.55
CA GLN A 139 3.57 8.09 -19.45
C GLN A 139 2.49 7.25 -20.14
N SER A 140 2.88 6.21 -20.88
CA SER A 140 1.95 5.28 -21.52
C SER A 140 1.40 4.19 -20.58
N VAL A 141 1.64 4.32 -19.28
CA VAL A 141 1.13 3.41 -18.25
C VAL A 141 -0.33 3.75 -17.90
N PRO A 142 -1.14 2.76 -17.48
CA PRO A 142 -2.55 2.97 -17.17
C PRO A 142 -2.75 3.77 -15.88
N VAL A 143 -3.99 4.22 -15.70
CA VAL A 143 -4.54 4.67 -14.41
C VAL A 143 -5.29 3.51 -13.75
N PHE A 144 -5.77 3.70 -12.52
CA PHE A 144 -6.69 2.75 -11.91
C PHE A 144 -8.08 2.87 -12.56
N ASN A 145 -8.81 1.76 -12.64
CA ASN A 145 -10.23 1.76 -13.01
C ASN A 145 -11.10 2.36 -11.89
N THR A 146 -10.72 2.12 -10.64
CA THR A 146 -11.30 2.73 -9.44
C THR A 146 -10.21 2.95 -8.40
N GLY A 147 -10.37 3.96 -7.56
CA GLY A 147 -9.57 4.08 -6.34
C GLY A 147 -9.30 5.51 -5.93
N THR A 148 -9.05 5.66 -4.64
CA THR A 148 -8.64 6.93 -4.04
C THR A 148 -7.39 6.69 -3.21
N LEU A 149 -6.38 7.53 -3.39
CA LEU A 149 -5.16 7.54 -2.60
C LEU A 149 -5.11 8.80 -1.74
N GLU A 150 -4.78 8.64 -0.46
CA GLU A 150 -4.78 9.72 0.51
C GLU A 150 -3.53 9.62 1.38
N PHE A 151 -2.89 10.77 1.60
CA PHE A 151 -1.76 10.95 2.51
C PHE A 151 -2.15 11.98 3.57
N THR A 152 -1.94 11.70 4.85
CA THR A 152 -2.11 12.69 5.93
C THR A 152 -0.97 12.60 6.94
N GLY A 153 -0.70 13.69 7.66
CA GLY A 153 0.44 13.77 8.58
C GLY A 153 1.68 14.32 7.89
N SER A 154 2.85 13.72 8.11
CA SER A 154 4.13 14.23 7.60
C SER A 154 5.13 13.10 7.35
N ILE A 155 5.91 13.19 6.25
CA ILE A 155 7.00 12.24 5.90
C ILE A 155 7.99 12.08 7.06
N LYS A 156 8.42 13.19 7.67
CA LYS A 156 9.40 13.20 8.78
C LYS A 156 8.77 12.90 10.14
N GLY A 157 7.45 12.73 10.19
CA GLY A 157 6.67 12.51 11.41
C GLY A 157 5.93 11.17 11.36
N ILE A 158 4.67 11.19 11.77
CA ILE A 158 3.75 10.09 11.50
C ILE A 158 3.10 10.38 10.16
N LEU A 159 3.28 9.46 9.20
CA LEU A 159 2.61 9.48 7.92
C LEU A 159 1.51 8.44 7.92
N ASN A 160 0.35 8.83 7.42
CA ASN A 160 -0.79 7.96 7.18
C ASN A 160 -0.99 7.84 5.67
N ILE A 161 -1.22 6.62 5.18
CA ILE A 161 -1.47 6.35 3.77
C ILE A 161 -2.69 5.43 3.67
N ARG A 162 -3.66 5.81 2.83
CA ARG A 162 -4.79 4.96 2.48
C ARG A 162 -4.96 4.89 0.97
N LEU A 163 -4.98 3.69 0.42
CA LEU A 163 -5.50 3.42 -0.93
C LEU A 163 -6.77 2.59 -0.76
N LYS A 164 -7.92 3.18 -1.14
CA LYS A 164 -9.25 2.57 -1.01
C LYS A 164 -9.79 2.19 -2.38
N ASN A 165 -10.46 1.03 -2.46
CA ASN A 165 -11.17 0.55 -3.65
C ASN A 165 -10.31 0.56 -4.93
N GLY A 166 -9.02 0.23 -4.81
CA GLY A 166 -8.13 0.17 -5.96
C GLY A 166 -8.47 -0.99 -6.87
N ARG A 167 -8.79 -0.71 -8.13
CA ARG A 167 -8.84 -1.70 -9.22
C ARG A 167 -7.94 -1.23 -10.34
N VAL A 168 -7.02 -2.07 -10.78
CA VAL A 168 -5.99 -1.69 -11.76
C VAL A 168 -5.63 -2.89 -12.62
N LYS A 169 -5.27 -2.64 -13.88
CA LYS A 169 -4.77 -3.70 -14.76
C LYS A 169 -3.26 -3.86 -14.61
N ASP A 170 -2.80 -5.10 -14.57
CA ASP A 170 -1.39 -5.41 -14.75
C ASP A 170 -0.95 -5.21 -16.21
N ARG A 171 0.31 -5.52 -16.50
CA ARG A 171 0.90 -5.41 -17.84
C ARG A 171 0.28 -6.38 -18.86
N ASP A 172 -0.31 -7.47 -18.39
CA ASP A 172 -1.01 -8.46 -19.23
C ASP A 172 -2.50 -8.10 -19.44
N GLY A 173 -2.95 -6.98 -18.86
CA GLY A 173 -4.31 -6.48 -18.97
C GLY A 173 -5.30 -7.14 -18.01
N LYS A 174 -4.84 -8.00 -17.10
CA LYS A 174 -5.64 -8.63 -16.05
C LYS A 174 -5.92 -7.63 -14.94
N GLU A 175 -7.16 -7.56 -14.49
CA GLU A 175 -7.54 -6.67 -13.40
C GLU A 175 -7.22 -7.27 -12.03
N HIS A 176 -6.75 -6.40 -11.13
CA HIS A 176 -6.36 -6.70 -9.77
C HIS A 176 -7.00 -5.74 -8.79
N THR A 177 -7.27 -6.22 -7.57
CA THR A 177 -7.63 -5.33 -6.45
C THR A 177 -6.39 -4.96 -5.65
N LEU A 178 -6.28 -3.69 -5.27
CA LEU A 178 -5.21 -3.18 -4.40
C LEU A 178 -5.82 -2.29 -3.34
N VAL A 179 -5.49 -2.58 -2.08
CA VAL A 179 -5.85 -1.76 -0.92
C VAL A 179 -4.60 -1.59 -0.05
N LEU A 180 -4.37 -0.38 0.45
CA LEU A 180 -3.25 -0.04 1.32
C LEU A 180 -3.77 0.72 2.53
N SER A 181 -3.24 0.39 3.70
CA SER A 181 -3.52 1.09 4.95
C SER A 181 -2.25 1.10 5.79
N TYR A 182 -1.65 2.27 5.96
CA TYR A 182 -0.42 2.46 6.74
C TYR A 182 -0.54 3.68 7.66
N SER A 183 -0.05 3.56 8.88
CA SER A 183 0.21 4.66 9.81
C SER A 183 1.48 4.37 10.60
N GLY A 184 2.45 5.26 10.53
CA GLY A 184 3.71 5.09 11.23
C GLY A 184 4.77 6.12 10.87
N LYS A 185 5.92 5.99 11.53
CA LYS A 185 7.15 6.69 11.17
C LYS A 185 7.87 5.92 10.08
N MET A 186 8.50 6.63 9.17
CA MET A 186 9.34 6.07 8.11
C MET A 186 10.81 6.39 8.36
N THR A 187 11.69 5.52 7.90
CA THR A 187 13.14 5.77 7.87
C THR A 187 13.53 6.35 6.53
N GLN A 188 14.49 7.26 6.50
CA GLN A 188 15.14 7.63 5.25
C GLN A 188 15.95 6.43 4.75
N ALA A 189 15.82 6.08 3.47
CA ALA A 189 16.55 4.97 2.85
C ALA A 189 18.04 5.27 2.66
#